data_AF-E2CKQ5-F1
#
_entry.id   AF-E2CKQ5-F1
#
_cell.length_a   1.000
_cell.length_b   1.000
_cell.length_c   1.000
_cell.angle_alpha   90.00
_cell.angle_beta   90.00
_cell.angle_gamma   90.00
#
_symmetry.space_group_name_H-M   'P 1'
#
loop_
_entity.id
_entity.type
_entity.pdbx_description
1 polymer ?
#
loop_
_entity_poly.entity_id
_entity_poly.type
_entity_poly.pdbx_seq_one_letter_code
_entity_poly.pdbx_strand_id
1 'polypeptide(L)'
;MTAIDQKNIALQLVVSVQSGGVNSLARDALLKLLHHSSQPQRERKERSGSDCWKDFCLGSQTGRLQLGDKKDNDLKGTKYGDIQFGRAGDDIMRGFEDKDILVPGSGSNYVDGGDDYDIAIFSGEKDEYEIRKTNSGYIVAHKKTGDTNIIKNIERLMFDDESVSLPLDDDKPSPCEKRKPKKC
;
A
#
# COMPACT_ATOMS: atom_id res chain seq x y z
N MET A 1 -8.99 13.91 29.00
CA MET A 1 -8.09 14.61 28.08
C MET A 1 -8.70 14.53 26.71
N THR A 2 -8.88 15.70 26.10
CA THR A 2 -9.84 16.02 25.04
C THR A 2 -9.66 15.13 23.81
N ALA A 3 -10.79 14.66 23.27
CA ALA A 3 -10.90 14.11 21.94
C ALA A 3 -10.16 15.05 20.97
N ILE A 4 -8.93 14.68 20.60
CA ILE A 4 -8.30 15.22 19.42
C ILE A 4 -9.17 14.68 18.29
N ASP A 5 -10.04 15.57 17.84
CA ASP A 5 -11.07 15.40 16.84
C ASP A 5 -10.61 14.39 15.78
N GLN A 6 -11.27 13.25 15.66
CA GLN A 6 -10.94 12.23 14.67
C GLN A 6 -11.18 12.72 13.24
N LYS A 7 -11.88 13.87 13.06
CA LYS A 7 -11.79 14.63 11.82
C LYS A 7 -10.36 15.04 11.52
N ASN A 8 -9.52 15.39 12.50
CA ASN A 8 -8.15 15.85 12.27
C ASN A 8 -7.18 14.79 11.75
N ILE A 9 -7.42 13.47 11.85
CA ILE A 9 -6.48 12.46 11.31
C ILE A 9 -6.83 12.10 9.86
N ALA A 10 -8.11 11.94 9.53
CA ALA A 10 -8.54 11.87 8.12
C ALA A 10 -8.29 13.20 7.40
N LEU A 11 -8.48 14.33 8.09
CA LEU A 11 -8.09 15.65 7.63
C LEU A 11 -6.56 15.79 7.58
N GLN A 12 -5.75 15.17 8.46
CA GLN A 12 -4.30 15.14 8.32
C GLN A 12 -3.81 14.24 7.19
N LEU A 13 -4.50 13.13 6.89
CA LEU A 13 -4.28 12.32 5.69
C LEU A 13 -4.60 13.17 4.44
N VAL A 14 -5.73 13.87 4.42
CA VAL A 14 -6.12 14.78 3.32
C VAL A 14 -5.19 16.01 3.20
N VAL A 15 -4.71 16.56 4.32
CA VAL A 15 -3.87 17.79 4.43
C VAL A 15 -2.39 17.50 4.15
N SER A 16 -1.86 16.32 4.50
CA SER A 16 -0.48 15.92 4.14
C SER A 16 -0.37 15.48 2.69
N VAL A 17 -1.45 14.90 2.15
CA VAL A 17 -1.59 14.66 0.72
C VAL A 17 -1.69 16.01 -0.04
N GLN A 18 -2.27 17.07 0.55
CA GLN A 18 -2.43 18.41 -0.05
C GLN A 18 -1.14 19.24 -0.14
N SER A 19 -0.06 18.87 0.56
CA SER A 19 1.13 19.72 0.72
C SER A 19 2.41 19.24 -0.01
N GLY A 20 2.28 18.31 -0.97
CA GLY A 20 3.25 18.19 -2.08
C GLY A 20 4.17 16.97 -2.07
N GLY A 21 3.64 15.81 -2.45
CA GLY A 21 4.48 14.64 -2.72
C GLY A 21 3.77 13.34 -3.12
N VAL A 22 2.44 13.30 -3.03
CA VAL A 22 1.62 12.16 -3.48
C VAL A 22 0.68 12.64 -4.58
N ASN A 23 0.72 11.98 -5.73
CA ASN A 23 -0.04 12.36 -6.91
C ASN A 23 -1.54 12.06 -6.75
N SER A 24 -2.34 12.49 -7.74
CA SER A 24 -3.80 12.32 -7.75
C SER A 24 -4.24 10.85 -7.69
N LEU A 25 -3.38 9.90 -8.05
CA LEU A 25 -3.68 8.47 -7.96
C LEU A 25 -3.46 7.86 -6.59
N ALA A 26 -2.38 8.21 -5.90
CA ALA A 26 -2.25 7.84 -4.49
C ALA A 26 -3.40 8.45 -3.68
N ARG A 27 -3.83 9.67 -4.06
CA ARG A 27 -5.07 10.32 -3.60
C ARG A 27 -6.32 9.50 -3.91
N ASP A 28 -6.55 9.12 -5.16
CA ASP A 28 -7.78 8.45 -5.59
C ASP A 28 -7.84 6.99 -5.17
N ALA A 29 -6.70 6.30 -5.05
CA ALA A 29 -6.59 4.98 -4.43
C ALA A 29 -6.97 5.05 -2.94
N LEU A 30 -6.44 6.06 -2.23
CA LEU A 30 -6.78 6.33 -0.84
C LEU A 30 -8.25 6.75 -0.69
N LEU A 31 -8.78 7.57 -1.61
CA LEU A 31 -10.19 7.97 -1.63
C LEU A 31 -11.11 6.78 -1.94
N LYS A 32 -10.78 5.91 -2.90
CA LYS A 32 -11.59 4.73 -3.25
C LYS A 32 -11.64 3.72 -2.10
N LEU A 33 -10.57 3.62 -1.31
CA LEU A 33 -10.55 2.83 -0.07
C LEU A 33 -11.43 3.47 1.03
N LEU A 34 -11.52 4.81 1.08
CA LEU A 34 -12.38 5.55 2.03
C LEU A 34 -13.88 5.54 1.65
N HIS A 35 -14.22 5.44 0.36
CA HIS A 35 -15.60 5.58 -0.16
C HIS A 35 -16.51 4.34 -0.03
N HIS A 36 -15.99 3.16 0.35
CA HIS A 36 -16.81 1.97 0.59
C HIS A 36 -17.70 2.09 1.86
N SER A 37 -17.55 3.17 2.62
CA SER A 37 -18.25 3.48 3.89
C SER A 37 -19.63 4.14 3.76
N SER A 38 -20.15 4.32 2.54
CA SER A 38 -21.36 5.13 2.29
C SER A 38 -22.70 4.35 2.21
N GLN A 39 -22.73 3.07 2.60
CA GLN A 39 -23.99 2.32 2.72
C GLN A 39 -24.52 2.36 4.17
N PRO A 40 -25.72 2.90 4.45
CA PRO A 40 -26.22 3.09 5.81
C PRO A 40 -26.80 1.78 6.36
N GLN A 41 -26.13 1.16 7.35
CA GLN A 41 -26.72 0.07 8.14
C GLN A 41 -27.34 0.63 9.43
N ARG A 42 -28.65 0.40 9.58
CA ARG A 42 -29.52 0.92 10.64
C ARG A 42 -28.99 0.65 12.04
N GLU A 43 -29.05 1.69 12.88
CA GLU A 43 -28.62 1.71 14.28
C GLU A 43 -29.33 0.66 15.14
N ARG A 44 -28.54 -0.13 15.89
CA ARG A 44 -28.99 -0.76 17.12
C ARG A 44 -27.92 -0.56 18.19
N LYS A 45 -28.24 0.24 19.20
CA LYS A 45 -27.42 0.51 20.40
C LYS A 45 -27.24 -0.76 21.22
N GLU A 46 -25.99 -1.09 21.58
CA GLU A 46 -25.55 -1.68 22.86
C GLU A 46 -24.01 -1.73 22.86
N ARG A 47 -23.29 -0.90 23.63
CA ARG A 47 -22.94 -0.97 25.06
C ARG A 47 -21.63 -1.75 25.30
N SER A 48 -20.58 -0.99 25.65
CA SER A 48 -19.35 -1.39 26.34
C SER A 48 -18.34 -2.28 25.58
N GLY A 49 -17.22 -1.65 25.20
CA GLY A 49 -15.95 -2.35 24.92
C GLY A 49 -15.54 -2.23 23.46
N SER A 50 -14.46 -1.49 23.22
CA SER A 50 -13.82 -1.27 21.92
C SER A 50 -14.77 -0.77 20.82
N ASP A 51 -14.91 0.55 20.71
CA ASP A 51 -15.49 1.19 19.53
C ASP A 51 -14.50 1.12 18.35
N CYS A 52 -14.28 -0.11 17.87
CA CYS A 52 -13.57 -0.45 16.65
C CYS A 52 -14.49 -0.05 15.50
N TRP A 53 -14.15 1.05 14.82
CA TRP A 53 -14.69 1.31 13.49
C TRP A 53 -14.30 0.11 12.63
N LYS A 54 -15.29 -0.53 12.00
CA LYS A 54 -15.15 -1.87 11.40
C LYS A 54 -14.06 -2.04 10.33
N ASP A 55 -13.34 -0.99 9.93
CA ASP A 55 -12.37 -1.05 8.82
C ASP A 55 -10.97 -0.47 9.10
N PHE A 56 -10.66 0.07 10.29
CA PHE A 56 -9.30 0.57 10.58
C PHE A 56 -9.03 0.66 12.09
N CYS A 57 -8.66 -0.46 12.71
CA CYS A 57 -8.37 -0.52 14.15
C CYS A 57 -6.85 -0.50 14.36
N LEU A 58 -6.22 0.69 14.48
CA LEU A 58 -4.79 0.87 14.82
C LEU A 58 -4.47 0.44 16.28
N GLY A 59 -4.69 -0.83 16.58
CA GLY A 59 -4.38 -1.48 17.83
C GLY A 59 -3.92 -2.91 17.60
N SER A 60 -2.62 -3.15 17.83
CA SER A 60 -1.93 -4.42 18.14
C SER A 60 -2.17 -5.71 17.33
N GLN A 61 -3.12 -5.78 16.39
CA GLN A 61 -3.39 -6.98 15.55
C GLN A 61 -3.93 -6.66 14.15
N THR A 62 -3.66 -5.47 13.61
CA THR A 62 -3.99 -5.10 12.24
C THR A 62 -2.73 -4.61 11.53
N GLY A 63 -2.77 -4.55 10.19
CA GLY A 63 -1.70 -3.93 9.40
C GLY A 63 -1.46 -2.47 9.78
N ARG A 64 -0.32 -1.96 9.33
CA ARG A 64 0.27 -0.66 9.64
C ARG A 64 0.12 0.29 8.46
N LEU A 65 -0.07 1.56 8.80
CA LEU A 65 0.22 2.67 7.89
C LEU A 65 1.59 3.23 8.25
N GLN A 66 2.55 3.15 7.34
CA GLN A 66 3.91 3.68 7.52
C GLN A 66 4.20 4.81 6.54
N LEU A 67 4.83 5.87 7.05
CA LEU A 67 5.23 7.04 6.29
C LEU A 67 6.72 7.28 6.51
N GLY A 68 7.49 7.20 5.43
CA GLY A 68 8.87 7.65 5.34
C GLY A 68 9.00 9.17 5.33
N ASP A 69 10.21 9.65 5.14
CA ASP A 69 10.55 11.06 5.06
C ASP A 69 11.14 11.46 3.70
N LYS A 70 12.27 12.16 3.65
CA LYS A 70 12.94 12.55 2.40
C LYS A 70 14.33 11.94 2.29
N LYS A 71 14.64 11.01 3.18
CA LYS A 71 15.89 10.28 3.28
C LYS A 71 15.58 8.80 3.11
N ASP A 72 16.63 8.04 2.90
CA ASP A 72 16.60 6.59 2.85
C ASP A 72 15.96 6.01 4.12
N ASN A 73 14.91 5.22 3.94
CA ASN A 73 14.16 4.59 5.02
C ASN A 73 14.16 3.06 4.89
N ASP A 74 14.09 2.36 6.03
CA ASP A 74 13.89 0.91 6.09
C ASP A 74 12.49 0.65 6.67
N LEU A 75 11.50 0.56 5.78
CA LEU A 75 10.09 0.35 6.10
C LEU A 75 9.78 -1.14 6.16
N LYS A 76 9.28 -1.59 7.31
CA LYS A 76 9.04 -3.01 7.60
C LYS A 76 7.60 -3.21 8.03
N GLY A 77 6.86 -3.92 7.20
CA GLY A 77 5.48 -4.30 7.40
C GLY A 77 5.27 -5.28 8.55
N THR A 78 4.15 -5.95 8.51
CA THR A 78 3.66 -6.95 9.45
C THR A 78 3.13 -8.15 8.69
N LYS A 79 2.60 -9.15 9.40
CA LYS A 79 1.94 -10.30 8.75
C LYS A 79 0.50 -10.00 8.26
N TYR A 80 0.14 -8.73 8.19
CA TYR A 80 -1.21 -8.25 7.87
C TYR A 80 -1.07 -7.14 6.84
N GLY A 81 -2.08 -6.95 6.00
CA GLY A 81 -2.01 -5.98 4.92
C GLY A 81 -1.70 -4.55 5.39
N ASP A 82 -0.56 -4.03 4.96
CA ASP A 82 0.00 -2.73 5.29
C ASP A 82 -0.14 -1.73 4.14
N ILE A 83 -0.01 -0.45 4.49
CA ILE A 83 0.16 0.64 3.53
C ILE A 83 1.46 1.37 3.88
N GLN A 84 2.40 1.43 2.94
CA GLN A 84 3.72 2.03 3.16
C GLN A 84 4.00 3.10 2.11
N PHE A 85 4.52 4.25 2.54
CA PHE A 85 4.96 5.33 1.66
C PHE A 85 6.44 5.65 1.92
N GLY A 86 7.33 5.35 0.96
CA GLY A 86 8.76 5.69 1.04
C GLY A 86 9.01 7.20 0.87
N ARG A 87 8.38 7.77 -0.16
CA ARG A 87 8.39 9.20 -0.54
C ARG A 87 9.65 9.59 -1.31
N ALA A 88 10.70 10.03 -0.65
CA ALA A 88 11.92 10.42 -1.34
C ALA A 88 13.13 9.86 -0.60
N GLY A 89 14.16 9.48 -1.35
CA GLY A 89 15.31 8.76 -0.83
C GLY A 89 15.39 7.38 -1.47
N ASP A 90 16.45 6.65 -1.16
CA ASP A 90 16.62 5.27 -1.60
C ASP A 90 16.07 4.34 -0.50
N ASP A 91 14.80 3.99 -0.62
CA ASP A 91 14.06 3.27 0.42
C ASP A 91 14.13 1.75 0.27
N ILE A 92 14.06 1.06 1.40
CA ILE A 92 13.88 -0.39 1.49
C ILE A 92 12.51 -0.66 2.10
N MET A 93 11.62 -1.27 1.34
CA MET A 93 10.23 -1.54 1.73
C MET A 93 9.95 -3.04 1.69
N ARG A 94 9.41 -3.58 2.80
CA ARG A 94 9.02 -4.99 2.91
C ARG A 94 7.60 -5.09 3.45
N GLY A 95 6.70 -5.72 2.71
CA GLY A 95 5.31 -5.96 3.10
C GLY A 95 5.16 -7.14 4.08
N PHE A 96 5.68 -8.31 3.68
CA PHE A 96 5.66 -9.61 4.38
C PHE A 96 4.48 -10.50 4.04
N GLU A 97 3.44 -10.63 4.87
CA GLU A 97 2.30 -11.51 4.59
C GLU A 97 1.04 -10.68 4.40
N ASP A 98 0.05 -11.27 3.72
CA ASP A 98 -1.21 -10.62 3.37
C ASP A 98 -1.00 -9.50 2.35
N LYS A 99 -2.09 -8.91 1.88
CA LYS A 99 -2.04 -7.94 0.78
C LYS A 99 -1.52 -6.58 1.22
N ASP A 100 -0.42 -6.15 0.62
CA ASP A 100 0.21 -4.86 0.87
C ASP A 100 0.00 -3.83 -0.25
N ILE A 101 0.02 -2.55 0.14
CA ILE A 101 0.09 -1.40 -0.78
C ILE A 101 1.38 -0.62 -0.48
N LEU A 102 2.32 -0.66 -1.44
CA LEU A 102 3.62 -0.04 -1.31
C LEU A 102 3.75 1.12 -2.31
N VAL A 103 4.06 2.32 -1.82
CA VAL A 103 4.29 3.52 -2.63
C VAL A 103 5.75 3.94 -2.46
N PRO A 104 6.66 3.51 -3.34
CA PRO A 104 8.09 3.77 -3.19
C PRO A 104 8.40 5.26 -3.22
N GLY A 105 7.86 5.97 -4.22
CA GLY A 105 8.15 7.38 -4.44
C GLY A 105 9.40 7.58 -5.30
N SER A 106 10.03 8.74 -5.19
CA SER A 106 11.23 9.12 -5.95
C SER A 106 12.51 8.56 -5.32
N GLY A 107 13.56 8.37 -6.11
CA GLY A 107 14.79 7.70 -5.68
C GLY A 107 14.82 6.23 -6.10
N SER A 108 15.93 5.56 -5.80
CA SER A 108 16.14 4.17 -6.20
C SER A 108 15.82 3.19 -5.06
N ASN A 109 14.66 2.55 -5.15
CA ASN A 109 14.10 1.79 -4.04
C ASN A 109 14.22 0.27 -4.22
N TYR A 110 14.27 -0.45 -3.09
CA TYR A 110 14.02 -1.88 -3.02
C TYR A 110 12.62 -2.13 -2.46
N VAL A 111 11.79 -2.85 -3.20
CA VAL A 111 10.37 -3.08 -2.84
C VAL A 111 10.07 -4.57 -2.93
N ASP A 112 9.64 -5.14 -1.82
CA ASP A 112 9.32 -6.55 -1.66
C ASP A 112 7.92 -6.67 -1.05
N GLY A 113 6.93 -7.10 -1.84
CA GLY A 113 5.56 -7.30 -1.36
C GLY A 113 5.50 -8.41 -0.33
N GLY A 114 6.01 -9.58 -0.71
CA GLY A 114 6.06 -10.75 0.15
C GLY A 114 5.06 -11.81 -0.32
N ASP A 115 4.33 -12.41 0.60
CA ASP A 115 3.31 -13.41 0.30
C ASP A 115 1.97 -12.75 -0.08
N ASP A 116 1.11 -13.52 -0.74
CA ASP A 116 -0.20 -13.06 -1.20
C ASP A 116 -0.12 -12.03 -2.33
N TYR A 117 -1.06 -11.07 -2.38
CA TYR A 117 -1.29 -10.22 -3.54
C TYR A 117 -0.98 -8.76 -3.21
N ASP A 118 0.09 -8.25 -3.78
CA ASP A 118 0.66 -6.95 -3.43
C ASP A 118 0.60 -5.97 -4.60
N ILE A 119 0.53 -4.69 -4.25
CA ILE A 119 0.42 -3.58 -5.20
C ILE A 119 1.55 -2.58 -4.95
N ALA A 120 2.35 -2.30 -5.97
CA ALA A 120 3.27 -1.16 -6.00
C ALA A 120 2.66 -0.01 -6.82
N ILE A 121 2.60 1.19 -6.25
CA ILE A 121 2.05 2.38 -6.90
C ILE A 121 3.18 3.35 -7.26
N PHE A 122 3.24 3.69 -8.54
CA PHE A 122 4.17 4.65 -9.12
C PHE A 122 3.44 5.90 -9.58
N SER A 123 4.10 7.05 -9.47
CA SER A 123 3.50 8.32 -9.90
C SER A 123 3.86 8.67 -11.34
N GLY A 124 2.90 9.15 -12.13
CA GLY A 124 3.10 9.41 -13.55
C GLY A 124 2.53 8.30 -14.42
N GLU A 125 2.51 8.54 -15.73
CA GLU A 125 1.96 7.60 -16.71
C GLU A 125 2.91 6.40 -16.88
N LYS A 126 2.40 5.22 -17.20
CA LYS A 126 3.22 4.01 -17.40
C LYS A 126 4.29 4.26 -18.45
N ASP A 127 4.00 5.01 -19.51
CA ASP A 127 4.95 5.30 -20.59
C ASP A 127 6.15 6.16 -20.16
N GLU A 128 6.13 6.77 -18.98
CA GLU A 128 7.30 7.41 -18.36
C GLU A 128 8.29 6.40 -17.77
N TYR A 129 7.91 5.13 -17.67
CA TYR A 129 8.68 4.06 -17.06
C TYR A 129 9.13 2.99 -18.07
N GLU A 130 10.26 2.38 -17.77
CA GLU A 130 10.75 1.15 -18.41
C GLU A 130 10.65 0.02 -17.38
N ILE A 131 9.91 -1.04 -17.71
CA ILE A 131 9.74 -2.22 -16.87
C ILE A 131 10.55 -3.36 -17.50
N ARG A 132 11.53 -3.88 -16.76
CA ARG A 132 12.41 -4.97 -17.22
C ARG A 132 12.33 -6.15 -16.27
N LYS A 133 11.97 -7.32 -16.79
CA LYS A 133 12.05 -8.58 -16.05
C LYS A 133 13.51 -8.96 -15.79
N THR A 134 13.78 -9.49 -14.61
CA THR A 134 15.07 -10.05 -14.20
C THR A 134 14.89 -11.48 -13.70
N ASN A 135 15.98 -12.15 -13.32
CA ASN A 135 15.90 -13.51 -12.75
C ASN A 135 15.25 -13.55 -11.36
N SER A 136 15.08 -12.41 -10.68
CA SER A 136 14.66 -12.34 -9.28
C SER A 136 13.52 -11.36 -9.02
N GLY A 137 12.83 -10.92 -10.08
CA GLY A 137 11.77 -9.91 -10.02
C GLY A 137 11.81 -8.97 -11.23
N TYR A 138 11.53 -7.69 -11.01
CA TYR A 138 11.48 -6.65 -12.04
C TYR A 138 12.33 -5.45 -11.64
N ILE A 139 12.78 -4.70 -12.63
CA ILE A 139 13.30 -3.35 -12.45
C ILE A 139 12.31 -2.40 -13.11
N VAL A 140 11.86 -1.39 -12.37
CA VAL A 140 11.00 -0.32 -12.85
C VAL A 140 11.81 0.98 -12.81
N ALA A 141 12.22 1.46 -13.98
CA ALA A 141 13.07 2.63 -14.11
C ALA A 141 12.31 3.82 -14.69
N HIS A 142 12.42 4.99 -14.06
CA HIS A 142 11.83 6.22 -14.59
C HIS A 142 12.73 6.80 -15.70
N LYS A 143 12.20 6.96 -16.92
CA LYS A 143 13.00 7.34 -18.10
C LYS A 143 13.65 8.72 -18.00
N LYS A 144 12.95 9.67 -17.36
CA LYS A 144 13.42 11.06 -17.19
C LYS A 144 14.40 11.26 -16.04
N THR A 145 14.10 10.76 -14.83
CA THR A 145 14.94 10.98 -13.65
C THR A 145 16.11 10.00 -13.59
N GLY A 146 15.94 8.80 -14.17
CA GLY A 146 16.90 7.70 -14.03
C GLY A 146 16.74 6.90 -12.74
N ASP A 147 15.73 7.21 -11.92
CA ASP A 147 15.44 6.47 -10.69
C ASP A 147 15.10 5.02 -11.01
N THR A 148 15.63 4.08 -10.21
CA THR A 148 15.46 2.64 -10.46
C THR A 148 14.89 1.91 -9.26
N ASN A 149 13.81 1.17 -9.46
CA ASN A 149 13.14 0.42 -8.40
C ASN A 149 13.32 -1.08 -8.65
N ILE A 150 13.90 -1.78 -7.68
CA ILE A 150 13.98 -3.25 -7.67
C ILE A 150 12.67 -3.75 -7.06
N ILE A 151 11.86 -4.39 -7.89
CA ILE A 151 10.54 -4.90 -7.54
C ILE A 151 10.58 -6.41 -7.40
N LYS A 152 10.21 -6.92 -6.23
CA LYS A 152 10.08 -8.35 -5.96
C LYS A 152 8.73 -8.65 -5.35
N ASN A 153 8.22 -9.84 -5.65
CA ASN A 153 7.02 -10.34 -5.00
C ASN A 153 5.84 -9.34 -5.08
N ILE A 154 5.69 -8.64 -6.20
CA ILE A 154 4.58 -7.73 -6.47
C ILE A 154 3.82 -8.25 -7.68
N GLU A 155 2.50 -8.33 -7.56
CA GLU A 155 1.62 -8.86 -8.59
C GLU A 155 1.06 -7.76 -9.49
N ARG A 156 1.00 -6.51 -8.99
CA ARG A 156 0.48 -5.39 -9.76
C ARG A 156 1.29 -4.12 -9.55
N LEU A 157 1.67 -3.52 -10.67
CA LEU A 157 2.15 -2.14 -10.74
C LEU A 157 0.98 -1.25 -11.14
N MET A 158 0.76 -0.16 -10.42
CA MET A 158 -0.24 0.86 -10.74
C MET A 158 0.45 2.18 -11.11
N PHE A 159 0.06 2.74 -12.24
CA PHE A 159 0.48 4.03 -12.77
C PHE A 159 -0.75 4.93 -12.97
N ASP A 160 -0.53 6.19 -13.36
CA ASP A 160 -1.58 7.23 -13.45
C ASP A 160 -2.69 6.95 -14.46
N ASP A 161 -2.34 6.25 -15.52
CA ASP A 161 -3.15 5.93 -16.68
C ASP A 161 -3.58 4.46 -16.74
N GLU A 162 -2.73 3.54 -16.28
CA GLU A 162 -2.97 2.11 -16.36
C GLU A 162 -2.36 1.28 -15.22
N SER A 163 -2.67 -0.02 -15.20
CA SER A 163 -2.04 -0.98 -14.31
C SER A 163 -1.43 -2.12 -15.09
N VAL A 164 -0.22 -2.53 -14.72
CA VAL A 164 0.48 -3.68 -15.29
C VAL A 164 0.39 -4.83 -14.30
N SER A 165 -0.22 -5.94 -14.71
CA SER A 165 -0.20 -7.17 -13.92
C SER A 165 1.11 -7.92 -14.23
N LEU A 166 1.86 -8.25 -13.20
CA LEU A 166 3.07 -9.04 -13.30
C LEU A 166 2.70 -10.52 -13.18
N PRO A 167 3.32 -11.42 -13.98
CA PRO A 167 3.18 -12.86 -13.80
C PRO A 167 3.34 -13.24 -12.33
N LEU A 168 2.36 -13.97 -11.81
CA LEU A 168 2.48 -14.63 -10.52
C LEU A 168 3.63 -15.63 -10.67
N ASP A 169 4.56 -15.67 -9.73
CA ASP A 169 5.34 -16.88 -9.57
C ASP A 169 4.32 -17.98 -9.26
N ASP A 170 4.26 -19.03 -10.09
CA ASP A 170 3.20 -20.05 -10.09
C ASP A 170 3.04 -20.79 -8.73
N ASP A 171 3.93 -20.52 -7.78
CA ASP A 171 3.99 -21.07 -6.43
C ASP A 171 3.36 -20.17 -5.34
N LYS A 172 2.93 -18.93 -5.65
CA LYS A 172 2.27 -18.08 -4.64
C LYS A 172 0.80 -18.50 -4.47
N PRO A 173 0.40 -19.03 -3.30
CA PRO A 173 -0.98 -19.44 -3.08
C PRO A 173 -1.91 -18.23 -3.23
N SER A 174 -2.88 -18.34 -4.13
CA SER A 174 -3.90 -17.31 -4.29
C SER A 174 -4.62 -17.05 -2.95
N PRO A 175 -5.18 -15.84 -2.72
CA PRO A 175 -5.89 -15.50 -1.48
C PRO A 175 -7.05 -16.47 -1.13
N CYS A 176 -7.55 -17.22 -2.11
CA CYS A 176 -8.62 -18.20 -1.94
C CYS A 176 -8.14 -19.61 -1.54
N GLU A 177 -6.87 -19.95 -1.72
CA GLU A 177 -6.36 -21.30 -1.46
C GLU A 177 -6.03 -21.53 0.02
N LYS A 178 -5.58 -20.50 0.74
CA LYS A 178 -5.31 -20.56 2.20
C LYS A 178 -6.58 -20.69 3.07
N ARG A 179 -7.78 -20.49 2.50
CA ARG A 179 -9.08 -20.52 3.21
C ARG A 179 -9.89 -21.81 3.01
N LYS A 180 -9.35 -22.85 2.38
CA LYS A 180 -10.04 -24.15 2.35
C LYS A 180 -9.92 -24.78 3.76
N PRO A 181 -11.04 -25.10 4.46
CA PRO A 181 -10.93 -25.90 5.66
C PRO A 181 -10.24 -27.22 5.30
N LYS A 182 -9.22 -27.61 6.08
CA LYS A 182 -8.61 -28.93 5.98
C LYS A 182 -9.76 -29.94 5.99
N LYS A 183 -9.93 -30.68 4.90
CA LYS A 183 -10.89 -31.79 4.87
C LYS A 183 -10.57 -32.69 6.06
N CYS A 184 -11.56 -32.91 6.93
CA CYS A 184 -11.48 -33.93 7.98
C CYS A 184 -11.32 -35.31 7.36
#